data_AF-A0A957X3H2-F1
#
_entry.id   AF-A0A957X3H2-F1
#
_cell.length_a   1.000
_cell.length_b   1.000
_cell.length_c   1.000
_cell.angle_alpha   90.00
_cell.angle_beta   90.00
_cell.angle_gamma   90.00
#
_symmetry.space_group_name_H-M   'P 1'
#
loop_
_entity.id
_entity.type
_entity.pdbx_description
1 polymer ?
#
loop_
_entity_poly.entity_id
_entity_poly.type
_entity_poly.pdbx_seq_one_letter_code
_entity_poly.pdbx_strand_id
1 'polypeptide(L)'
;MTTQGSLLKLHDGTRKKPRPGDIFAQRLKHNRQYIWGRVVHADATCGPATGLLLLYIYHPSTDNLTPPVDLNTTRLLLPPIIANRQGWLRGYYKTIENRVPRKEEILQQHCFEYLLDGEFRDEYGAKLPRRTEPCGIYGVASYIGVGELIAHTLGLPIERDID
;
A
#
# COMPACT_ATOMS: atom_id res chain seq x y z
N MET A 1 -5.05 23.96 -5.51
CA MET A 1 -5.77 22.94 -6.29
C MET A 1 -5.55 21.60 -5.62
N THR A 2 -6.63 20.98 -5.15
CA THR A 2 -6.58 19.69 -4.44
C THR A 2 -6.94 18.63 -5.46
N THR A 3 -5.95 18.00 -6.11
CA THR A 3 -6.18 16.85 -6.98
C THR A 3 -6.91 15.78 -6.16
N GLN A 4 -8.21 15.61 -6.38
CA GLN A 4 -9.07 14.85 -5.49
C GLN A 4 -9.15 13.40 -5.97
N GLY A 5 -8.09 12.61 -5.68
CA GLY A 5 -8.00 11.20 -6.07
C GLY A 5 -9.17 10.35 -5.57
N SER A 6 -9.28 9.12 -6.07
CA SER A 6 -10.41 8.20 -5.85
C SER A 6 -10.63 7.77 -4.39
N LEU A 7 -9.80 8.20 -3.46
CA LEU A 7 -9.89 7.89 -2.02
C LEU A 7 -10.79 8.88 -1.28
N LEU A 8 -11.52 8.35 -0.30
CA LEU A 8 -12.29 9.11 0.66
C LEU A 8 -11.45 9.39 1.91
N LYS A 9 -11.45 10.65 2.37
CA LYS A 9 -10.83 11.02 3.64
C LYS A 9 -11.59 10.39 4.81
N LEU A 10 -10.90 9.68 5.71
CA LEU A 10 -11.50 8.92 6.82
C LEU A 10 -11.43 9.62 8.17
N HIS A 11 -10.47 10.52 8.33
CA HIS A 11 -10.21 11.26 9.57
C HIS A 11 -9.32 12.46 9.27
N ASP A 12 -9.08 13.30 10.27
CA ASP A 12 -8.04 14.32 10.15
C ASP A 12 -6.66 13.70 10.02
N GLY A 13 -5.80 14.38 9.27
CA GLY A 13 -4.45 13.93 9.04
C GLY A 13 -3.65 13.83 10.34
N THR A 14 -2.78 12.83 10.43
CA THR A 14 -1.91 12.64 11.58
C THR A 14 -0.44 12.73 11.20
N ARG A 15 0.37 13.33 12.07
CA ARG A 15 1.84 13.35 11.96
C ARG A 15 2.51 12.13 12.62
N LYS A 16 1.73 11.26 13.29
CA LYS A 16 2.25 10.02 13.86
C LYS A 16 2.86 9.18 12.72
N LYS A 17 4.12 8.78 12.89
CA LYS A 17 4.80 7.95 11.90
C LYS A 17 4.19 6.55 11.92
N PRO A 18 3.77 5.99 10.77
CA PRO A 18 3.38 4.59 10.68
C PRO A 18 4.57 3.70 11.05
N ARG A 19 4.30 2.55 11.67
CA ARG A 19 5.32 1.60 12.10
C ARG A 19 5.00 0.18 11.62
N PRO A 20 6.00 -0.72 11.53
CA PRO A 20 5.76 -2.12 11.19
C PRO A 20 4.65 -2.76 12.03
N GLY A 21 3.79 -3.52 11.36
CA GLY A 21 2.60 -4.14 11.94
C GLY A 21 1.36 -3.25 12.04
N ASP A 22 1.45 -1.95 11.73
CA ASP A 22 0.25 -1.11 11.68
C ASP A 22 -0.70 -1.62 10.61
N ILE A 23 -1.92 -1.97 11.04
CA ILE A 23 -3.03 -2.31 10.18
C ILE A 23 -3.84 -1.03 9.98
N PHE A 24 -4.04 -0.64 8.73
CA PHE A 24 -4.75 0.56 8.36
C PHE A 24 -5.90 0.26 7.42
N ALA A 25 -6.93 1.10 7.52
CA ALA A 25 -8.06 1.13 6.61
C ALA A 25 -7.94 2.31 5.65
N GLN A 26 -8.43 2.10 4.43
CA GLN A 26 -8.71 3.14 3.44
C GLN A 26 -10.06 2.85 2.77
N ARG A 27 -10.64 3.83 2.08
CA ARG A 27 -11.90 3.64 1.34
C ARG A 27 -11.86 4.43 0.06
N LEU A 28 -12.35 3.85 -1.04
CA LEU A 28 -12.55 4.57 -2.30
C LEU A 28 -13.91 5.27 -2.30
N LYS A 29 -14.05 6.42 -2.97
CA LYS A 29 -15.31 7.17 -3.06
C LYS A 29 -16.46 6.33 -3.63
N HIS A 30 -16.17 5.52 -4.64
CA HIS A 30 -17.14 4.60 -5.28
C HIS A 30 -17.20 3.22 -4.63
N ASN A 31 -16.56 3.02 -3.47
CA ASN A 31 -16.62 1.77 -2.73
C ASN A 31 -17.17 2.02 -1.33
N ARG A 32 -18.20 1.28 -0.93
CA ARG A 32 -18.74 1.36 0.43
C ARG A 32 -17.85 0.68 1.46
N GLN A 33 -17.03 -0.28 1.01
CA GLN A 33 -16.23 -1.13 1.87
C GLN A 33 -14.86 -0.54 2.19
N TYR A 34 -14.37 -0.84 3.40
CA TYR A 34 -13.02 -0.54 3.82
C TYR A 34 -12.05 -1.55 3.22
N ILE A 35 -11.00 -1.04 2.60
CA ILE A 35 -9.87 -1.81 2.09
C ILE A 35 -8.77 -1.78 3.14
N TRP A 36 -8.16 -2.95 3.36
CA TRP A 36 -7.21 -3.17 4.42
C TRP A 36 -5.79 -3.17 3.90
N GLY A 37 -4.90 -2.54 4.66
CA GLY A 37 -3.48 -2.62 4.42
C GLY A 37 -2.68 -2.82 5.70
N ARG A 38 -1.44 -3.26 5.53
CA ARG A 38 -0.45 -3.41 6.60
C ARG A 38 0.85 -2.73 6.22
N VAL A 39 1.45 -2.03 7.16
CA VAL A 39 2.85 -1.60 7.07
C VAL A 39 3.74 -2.79 7.43
N VAL A 40 4.49 -3.30 6.48
CA VAL A 40 5.41 -4.44 6.68
C VAL A 40 6.78 -3.94 7.16
N HIS A 41 7.34 -2.96 6.44
CA HIS A 41 8.59 -2.28 6.76
C HIS A 41 8.43 -0.76 6.68
N ALA A 42 9.30 -0.01 7.36
CA ALA A 42 9.25 1.46 7.44
C ALA A 42 10.61 2.13 7.12
N ASP A 43 11.49 1.37 6.51
CA ASP A 43 12.88 1.65 6.17
C ASP A 43 13.21 1.26 4.73
N ALA A 44 12.17 1.03 3.90
CA ALA A 44 12.34 0.76 2.48
C ALA A 44 13.01 1.95 1.75
N THR A 45 13.64 1.65 0.62
CA THR A 45 14.35 2.64 -0.19
C THR A 45 13.95 2.57 -1.65
N CYS A 46 14.00 3.70 -2.34
CA CYS A 46 13.78 3.77 -3.78
C CYS A 46 14.69 4.87 -4.36
N GLY A 47 15.83 4.44 -4.92
CA GLY A 47 16.89 5.38 -5.34
C GLY A 47 17.41 6.18 -4.13
N PRO A 48 17.47 7.52 -4.20
CA PRO A 48 17.92 8.34 -3.07
C PRO A 48 16.89 8.48 -1.93
N ALA A 49 15.64 8.06 -2.14
CA ALA A 49 14.60 8.17 -1.13
C ALA A 49 14.71 7.03 -0.11
N THR A 50 14.76 7.37 1.17
CA THR A 50 14.86 6.43 2.30
C THR A 50 13.72 6.63 3.31
N GLY A 51 13.53 5.68 4.22
CA GLY A 51 12.46 5.74 5.22
C GLY A 51 11.06 5.65 4.59
N LEU A 52 10.95 4.93 3.47
CA LEU A 52 9.70 4.63 2.80
C LEU A 52 9.02 3.45 3.48
N LEU A 53 7.73 3.32 3.21
CA LEU A 53 6.91 2.25 3.75
C LEU A 53 6.82 1.13 2.73
N LEU A 54 6.98 -0.10 3.18
CA LEU A 54 6.54 -1.27 2.44
C LEU A 54 5.12 -1.60 2.88
N LEU A 55 4.17 -1.56 1.95
CA LEU A 55 2.76 -1.81 2.21
C LEU A 55 2.30 -3.10 1.54
N TYR A 56 1.50 -3.86 2.28
CA TYR A 56 0.64 -4.92 1.73
C TYR A 56 -0.80 -4.43 1.74
N ILE A 57 -1.53 -4.66 0.65
CA ILE A 57 -2.95 -4.34 0.51
C ILE A 57 -3.70 -5.65 0.31
N TYR A 58 -4.78 -5.88 1.06
CA TYR A 58 -5.44 -7.17 1.15
C TYR A 58 -6.87 -7.16 0.63
N HIS A 59 -7.34 -8.36 0.25
CA HIS A 59 -8.75 -8.71 0.15
C HIS A 59 -9.12 -9.69 1.28
N PRO A 60 -10.41 -9.85 1.63
CA PRO A 60 -11.54 -9.04 1.20
C PRO A 60 -11.58 -7.67 1.90
N SER A 61 -12.29 -6.73 1.29
CA SER A 61 -12.76 -5.52 1.96
C SER A 61 -13.95 -5.82 2.89
N THR A 62 -14.24 -4.94 3.83
CA THR A 62 -15.29 -5.13 4.84
C THR A 62 -16.21 -3.92 4.96
N ASP A 63 -17.45 -4.13 5.40
CA ASP A 63 -18.44 -3.05 5.53
C ASP A 63 -18.25 -2.20 6.80
N ASN A 64 -17.42 -2.67 7.73
CA ASN A 64 -17.14 -2.02 9.00
C ASN A 64 -15.62 -1.88 9.24
N LEU A 65 -15.23 -1.04 10.21
CA LEU A 65 -13.84 -0.77 10.58
C LEU A 65 -13.22 -1.86 11.49
N THR A 66 -13.54 -3.13 11.23
CA THR A 66 -12.89 -4.28 11.88
C THR A 66 -12.03 -5.01 10.86
N PRO A 67 -10.70 -5.09 11.06
CA PRO A 67 -9.83 -5.76 10.11
C PRO A 67 -10.12 -7.27 10.07
N PRO A 68 -9.94 -7.93 8.92
CA PRO A 68 -9.95 -9.38 8.84
C PRO A 68 -8.89 -9.98 9.78
N VAL A 69 -9.23 -11.12 10.41
CA VAL A 69 -8.28 -11.86 11.25
C VAL A 69 -7.10 -12.35 10.40
N ASP A 70 -7.40 -12.89 9.21
CA ASP A 70 -6.42 -13.48 8.31
C ASP A 70 -5.90 -12.46 7.29
N LEU A 71 -4.78 -11.83 7.64
CA LEU A 71 -4.00 -10.94 6.76
C LEU A 71 -2.70 -11.66 6.39
N ASN A 72 -2.79 -12.62 5.47
CA ASN A 72 -1.67 -13.43 4.99
C ASN A 72 -1.36 -13.12 3.52
N THR A 73 -0.23 -13.63 3.03
CA THR A 73 0.30 -13.31 1.70
C THR A 73 -0.54 -13.88 0.54
N THR A 74 -1.36 -14.91 0.76
CA THR A 74 -2.26 -15.43 -0.28
C THR A 74 -3.49 -14.53 -0.49
N ARG A 75 -3.71 -13.57 0.42
CA ARG A 75 -4.80 -12.60 0.36
C ARG A 75 -4.39 -11.22 -0.14
N LEU A 76 -3.21 -11.10 -0.72
CA LEU A 76 -2.77 -9.84 -1.32
C LEU A 76 -3.71 -9.47 -2.48
N LEU A 77 -4.28 -8.27 -2.41
CA LEU A 77 -5.05 -7.66 -3.49
C LEU A 77 -4.13 -7.05 -4.55
N LEU A 78 -3.00 -6.49 -4.10
CA LEU A 78 -1.96 -5.92 -4.94
C LEU A 78 -0.62 -6.58 -4.61
N PRO A 79 0.32 -6.64 -5.56
CA PRO A 79 1.72 -6.87 -5.22
C PRO A 79 2.21 -5.89 -4.16
N PRO A 80 3.31 -6.20 -3.45
CA PRO A 80 3.91 -5.28 -2.49
C PRO A 80 4.12 -3.88 -3.08
N ILE A 81 3.94 -2.84 -2.27
CA ILE A 81 4.03 -1.45 -2.71
C ILE A 81 5.01 -0.68 -1.84
N ILE A 82 5.98 -0.01 -2.46
CA ILE A 82 6.79 1.00 -1.80
C ILE A 82 6.02 2.31 -1.84
N ALA A 83 5.75 2.91 -0.68
CA ALA A 83 4.92 4.10 -0.57
C ALA A 83 5.49 5.13 0.42
N ASN A 84 5.06 6.37 0.26
CA ASN A 84 5.31 7.41 1.26
C ASN A 84 4.18 7.47 2.31
N ARG A 85 4.38 8.25 3.39
CA ARG A 85 3.40 8.39 4.48
C ARG A 85 2.27 9.40 4.21
N GLN A 86 2.09 9.91 2.99
CA GLN A 86 1.14 10.99 2.71
C GLN A 86 -0.32 10.60 2.97
N GLY A 87 -0.66 9.31 2.85
CA GLY A 87 -2.01 8.81 3.16
C GLY A 87 -2.44 9.10 4.60
N TRP A 88 -1.54 8.93 5.57
CA TRP A 88 -1.78 9.28 6.97
C TRP A 88 -1.77 10.78 7.21
N LEU A 89 -0.79 11.50 6.63
CA LEU A 89 -0.67 12.97 6.80
C LEU A 89 -1.90 13.73 6.30
N ARG A 90 -2.61 13.18 5.30
CA ARG A 90 -3.79 13.82 4.70
C ARG A 90 -5.11 13.20 5.15
N GLY A 91 -5.07 12.16 5.98
CA GLY A 91 -6.26 11.59 6.60
C GLY A 91 -6.98 10.51 5.77
N TYR A 92 -6.36 10.03 4.68
CA TYR A 92 -6.91 8.97 3.84
C TYR A 92 -6.71 7.57 4.41
N TYR A 93 -5.63 7.37 5.18
CA TYR A 93 -5.34 6.09 5.85
C TYR A 93 -5.50 6.21 7.35
N LYS A 94 -6.37 5.39 7.93
CA LYS A 94 -6.60 5.34 9.37
C LYS A 94 -6.01 4.07 9.95
N THR A 95 -5.01 4.19 10.82
CA THR A 95 -4.50 3.04 11.60
C THR A 95 -5.58 2.59 12.58
N ILE A 96 -5.92 1.30 12.57
CA ILE A 96 -6.95 0.70 13.43
C ILE A 96 -6.30 -0.01 14.61
N GLU A 97 -5.28 -0.82 14.34
CA GLU A 97 -4.54 -1.55 15.34
C GLU A 97 -3.10 -1.79 14.87
N ASN A 98 -2.27 -2.34 15.75
CA ASN A 98 -0.92 -2.77 15.43
C ASN A 98 -0.78 -4.24 15.79
N ARG A 99 -0.49 -5.08 14.79
CA ARG A 99 -0.28 -6.51 14.94
C ARG A 99 1.04 -6.88 14.28
N VAL A 100 1.98 -7.38 15.09
CA VAL A 100 3.26 -7.85 14.56
C VAL A 100 3.00 -9.00 13.58
N PRO A 101 3.43 -8.89 12.32
CA PRO A 101 3.23 -9.96 11.35
C PRO A 101 4.01 -11.21 11.76
N ARG A 102 3.40 -12.38 11.61
CA ARG A 102 4.12 -13.65 11.72
C ARG A 102 4.97 -13.86 10.47
N LYS A 103 5.99 -14.73 10.55
CA LYS A 103 6.92 -14.95 9.44
C LYS A 103 6.19 -15.42 8.16
N GLU A 104 5.17 -16.25 8.30
CA GLU A 104 4.32 -16.75 7.22
C GLU A 104 3.38 -15.70 6.62
N GLU A 105 3.18 -14.57 7.30
CA GLU A 105 2.37 -13.43 6.82
C GLU A 105 3.21 -12.42 6.03
N ILE A 106 4.52 -12.69 5.86
CA ILE A 106 5.46 -11.90 5.07
C ILE A 106 5.95 -12.75 3.89
N LEU A 107 6.07 -12.15 2.71
CA LEU A 107 6.66 -12.82 1.56
C LEU A 107 8.13 -13.17 1.86
N GLN A 108 8.56 -14.36 1.44
CA GLN A 108 9.96 -14.76 1.62
C GLN A 108 10.94 -13.88 0.85
N GLN A 109 10.49 -13.29 -0.26
CA GLN A 109 11.22 -12.35 -1.09
C GLN A 109 10.23 -11.30 -1.60
N HIS A 110 10.50 -10.02 -1.32
CA HIS A 110 9.83 -8.95 -2.05
C HIS A 110 10.56 -8.75 -3.38
N CYS A 111 9.79 -8.50 -4.44
CA CYS A 111 10.32 -8.28 -5.77
C CYS A 111 9.58 -7.14 -6.42
N PHE A 112 10.34 -6.26 -7.05
CA PHE A 112 9.86 -5.07 -7.72
C PHE A 112 10.59 -4.92 -9.05
N GLU A 113 9.84 -4.74 -10.12
CA GLU A 113 10.39 -4.46 -11.44
C GLU A 113 10.66 -2.97 -11.58
N TYR A 114 11.90 -2.61 -11.93
CA TYR A 114 12.26 -1.25 -12.24
C TYR A 114 12.03 -0.98 -13.73
N LEU A 115 10.94 -0.28 -14.04
CA LEU A 115 10.45 -0.11 -15.41
C LEU A 115 11.43 0.60 -16.37
N LEU A 116 12.48 1.26 -15.87
CA LEU A 116 13.47 1.93 -16.72
C LEU A 116 14.49 0.96 -17.34
N ASP A 117 14.86 -0.12 -16.65
CA ASP A 117 15.85 -1.08 -17.12
C ASP A 117 15.35 -2.54 -17.14
N GLY A 118 14.13 -2.78 -16.64
CA GLY A 118 13.52 -4.11 -16.55
C GLY A 118 14.14 -5.00 -15.48
N GLU A 119 15.06 -4.48 -14.65
CA GLU A 119 15.69 -5.25 -13.58
C GLU A 119 14.75 -5.43 -12.39
N PHE A 120 14.98 -6.49 -11.63
CA PHE A 120 14.24 -6.79 -10.41
C PHE A 120 15.03 -6.37 -9.18
N ARG A 121 14.34 -5.78 -8.20
CA ARG A 121 14.93 -5.33 -6.94
C ARG A 121 14.07 -5.71 -5.75
N ASP A 122 14.67 -5.79 -4.57
CA ASP A 122 13.92 -5.88 -3.31
C ASP A 122 13.51 -4.48 -2.80
N GLU A 123 12.88 -4.41 -1.63
CA GLU A 123 12.43 -3.16 -1.00
C GLU A 123 13.57 -2.24 -0.54
N TYR A 124 14.81 -2.72 -0.55
CA TYR A 124 16.02 -1.98 -0.22
C TYR A 124 16.86 -1.63 -1.47
N GLY A 125 16.32 -1.94 -2.66
CA GLY A 125 16.97 -1.64 -3.93
C GLY A 125 18.09 -2.60 -4.33
N ALA A 126 18.28 -3.71 -3.60
CA ALA A 126 19.24 -4.73 -3.98
C ALA A 126 18.73 -5.47 -5.22
N LYS A 127 19.60 -5.67 -6.21
CA LYS A 127 19.25 -6.38 -7.44
C LYS A 127 18.96 -7.85 -7.14
N LEU A 128 17.90 -8.36 -7.77
CA LEU A 128 17.52 -9.76 -7.72
C LEU A 128 17.89 -10.46 -9.03
N PRO A 129 18.32 -11.73 -8.97
CA PRO A 129 18.74 -12.47 -10.17
C PRO A 129 17.58 -12.83 -11.10
N ARG A 130 16.35 -12.83 -10.58
CA ARG A 130 15.13 -13.17 -11.32
C ARG A 130 13.89 -12.59 -10.64
N ARG A 131 12.82 -12.49 -11.41
CA ARG A 131 11.48 -12.17 -10.92
C ARG A 131 10.96 -13.23 -9.94
N THR A 132 10.33 -12.79 -8.87
CA THR A 132 9.54 -13.65 -7.95
C THR A 132 8.18 -13.04 -7.72
N GLU A 133 7.12 -13.84 -7.80
CA GLU A 133 5.76 -13.35 -7.62
C GLU A 133 5.34 -13.35 -6.14
N PRO A 134 4.49 -12.38 -5.72
CA PRO A 134 3.99 -11.25 -6.50
C PRO A 134 5.06 -10.16 -6.71
N CYS A 135 5.19 -9.68 -7.96
CA CYS A 135 6.16 -8.65 -8.35
C CYS A 135 5.50 -7.27 -8.50
N GLY A 136 5.91 -6.31 -7.67
CA GLY A 136 5.46 -4.92 -7.73
C GLY A 136 6.25 -4.06 -8.71
N ILE A 137 6.01 -2.75 -8.68
CA ILE A 137 6.80 -1.75 -9.43
C ILE A 137 7.79 -1.10 -8.46
N TYR A 138 9.07 -1.01 -8.86
CA TYR A 138 10.09 -0.31 -8.08
C TYR A 138 9.93 1.20 -8.27
N GLY A 139 9.08 1.79 -7.44
CA GLY A 139 8.75 3.22 -7.46
C GLY A 139 7.98 3.63 -6.21
N VAL A 140 7.99 4.93 -5.90
CA VAL A 140 7.31 5.44 -4.70
C VAL A 140 5.87 5.83 -5.01
N ALA A 141 4.93 5.04 -4.51
CA ALA A 141 3.52 5.38 -4.58
C ALA A 141 3.13 6.43 -3.53
N SER A 142 2.33 7.41 -3.95
CA SER A 142 1.54 8.24 -3.03
C SER A 142 0.22 7.54 -2.70
N TYR A 143 -0.56 8.12 -1.78
CA TYR A 143 -1.92 7.61 -1.51
C TYR A 143 -2.82 7.62 -2.75
N ILE A 144 -2.65 8.58 -3.67
CA ILE A 144 -3.41 8.61 -4.93
C ILE A 144 -3.05 7.39 -5.78
N GLY A 145 -1.76 7.12 -5.99
CA GLY A 145 -1.30 5.98 -6.79
C GLY A 145 -1.74 4.63 -6.21
N VAL A 146 -1.69 4.46 -4.88
CA VAL A 146 -2.25 3.26 -4.23
C VAL A 146 -3.76 3.17 -4.46
N GLY A 147 -4.49 4.27 -4.31
CA GLY A 147 -5.94 4.31 -4.56
C GLY A 147 -6.32 3.95 -6.00
N GLU A 148 -5.59 4.47 -7.00
CA GLU A 148 -5.79 4.14 -8.42
C GLU A 148 -5.50 2.66 -8.71
N LEU A 149 -4.41 2.10 -8.16
CA LEU A 149 -4.10 0.68 -8.30
C LEU A 149 -5.23 -0.21 -7.75
N ILE A 150 -5.79 0.16 -6.60
CA ILE A 150 -6.91 -0.59 -6.01
C ILE A 150 -8.16 -0.45 -6.86
N ALA A 151 -8.49 0.77 -7.29
CA ALA A 151 -9.66 1.02 -8.12
C ALA A 151 -9.58 0.21 -9.42
N HIS A 152 -8.42 0.24 -10.10
CA HIS A 152 -8.16 -0.56 -11.30
C HIS A 152 -8.35 -2.06 -11.04
N THR A 153 -7.71 -2.61 -9.99
CA THR A 153 -7.81 -4.04 -9.66
C THR A 153 -9.23 -4.48 -9.29
N LEU A 154 -10.03 -3.59 -8.68
CA LEU A 154 -11.43 -3.87 -8.33
C LEU A 154 -12.42 -3.54 -9.45
N GLY A 155 -11.97 -3.07 -10.62
CA GLY A 155 -12.84 -2.64 -11.72
C GLY A 155 -13.70 -1.43 -11.39
N LEU A 156 -13.24 -0.56 -10.48
CA LEU A 156 -13.94 0.65 -10.04
C LEU A 156 -13.52 1.86 -10.87
N PRO A 157 -14.39 2.87 -11.04
CA PRO A 157 -14.06 4.11 -11.73
C PRO A 157 -12.88 4.84 -11.06
N ILE A 158 -11.99 5.39 -11.88
CA ILE A 158 -10.93 6.29 -11.43
C ILE A 158 -11.38 7.73 -11.72
N GLU A 159 -11.73 8.47 -10.65
CA GLU A 159 -11.92 9.91 -10.77
C GLU A 159 -10.57 10.60 -10.99
N ARG A 160 -10.42 11.24 -12.16
CA ARG A 160 -9.39 12.23 -12.43
C ARG A 160 -10.10 13.55 -12.67
N ASP A 161 -9.88 14.52 -11.80
CA ASP A 161 -10.23 15.90 -12.13
C ASP A 161 -9.31 16.32 -13.28
N ILE A 162 -9.87 16.44 -14.48
CA ILE A 162 -9.22 17.10 -15.60
C ILE A 162 -9.51 18.59 -15.40
N ASP A 163 -8.52 19.31 -14.85
CA ASP A 163 -8.44 20.77 -15.02
C ASP A 163 -7.89 21.07 -16.43
#